data_AF-A0A961U256-F1
#
_entry.id   AF-A0A961U256-F1
#
_cell.length_a   1.000
_cell.length_b   1.000
_cell.length_c   1.000
_cell.angle_alpha   90.00
_cell.angle_beta   90.00
_cell.angle_gamma   90.00
#
_symmetry.space_group_name_H-M   'P 1'
#
loop_
_entity.id
_entity.type
_entity.pdbx_description
1 polymer ?
#
loop_
_entity_poly.entity_id
_entity_poly.type
_entity_poly.pdbx_seq_one_letter_code
_entity_poly.pdbx_strand_id
1 'polypeptide(L)'
;MTRARIDFDRLLKLRLVVARVGEMDLAKWWNTRGQLSRLGTAAVRRGFPRTHYFAQARSVFSVAGFRCREVFDPPKSVTLWQLPDTIEEEFEARWERWLDQADQWKPFFNELESLKEVELKTVLHFFNLITDEDVELFSQLRRSAEGRAVPIPAPFTATDRGVASLALGFACGEPGALAVPYARLDTA
;
A
#
# COMPACT_ATOMS: atom_id res chain seq x y z
N MET A 1 -10.24 -17.68 21.21
CA MET A 1 -9.42 -16.47 21.05
C MET A 1 -9.70 -15.89 19.68
N THR A 2 -10.48 -14.80 19.62
CA THR A 2 -10.87 -14.13 18.38
C THR A 2 -9.63 -13.47 17.76
N ARG A 3 -9.03 -14.15 16.78
CA ARG A 3 -7.94 -13.62 15.96
C ARG A 3 -8.48 -12.37 15.26
N ALA A 4 -8.03 -11.17 15.63
CA ALA A 4 -8.45 -9.95 14.94
C ALA A 4 -8.11 -10.11 13.45
N ARG A 5 -9.14 -10.17 12.61
CA ARG A 5 -9.04 -10.46 11.17
C ARG A 5 -8.78 -9.16 10.42
N ILE A 6 -7.91 -9.21 9.43
CA ILE A 6 -7.65 -8.07 8.54
C ILE A 6 -8.94 -7.66 7.83
N ASP A 7 -9.26 -6.37 7.85
CA ASP A 7 -10.22 -5.76 6.95
C ASP A 7 -9.58 -5.61 5.56
N PHE A 8 -10.03 -6.42 4.61
CA PHE A 8 -9.49 -6.42 3.25
C PHE A 8 -9.86 -5.17 2.45
N ASP A 9 -10.97 -4.50 2.76
CA ASP A 9 -11.32 -3.23 2.13
C ASP A 9 -10.32 -2.15 2.58
N ARG A 10 -9.99 -2.14 3.87
CA ARG A 10 -8.93 -1.27 4.41
C ARG A 10 -7.56 -1.61 3.81
N LEU A 11 -7.21 -2.90 3.69
CA LEU A 11 -5.95 -3.32 3.06
C LEU A 11 -5.86 -2.86 1.60
N LEU A 12 -6.94 -2.98 0.83
CA LEU A 12 -6.96 -2.48 -0.56
C LEU A 12 -6.73 -0.97 -0.59
N LYS A 13 -7.40 -0.20 0.28
CA LYS A 13 -7.21 1.26 0.35
C LYS A 13 -5.79 1.64 0.76
N LEU A 14 -5.18 0.94 1.74
CA LEU A 14 -3.77 1.13 2.12
C LEU A 14 -2.85 0.90 0.92
N ARG A 15 -3.02 -0.23 0.21
CA ARG A 15 -2.25 -0.53 -1.00
C ARG A 15 -2.45 0.55 -2.07
N LEU A 16 -3.68 1.00 -2.32
CA LEU A 16 -3.98 2.06 -3.29
C LEU A 16 -3.31 3.40 -2.95
N VAL A 17 -3.40 3.85 -1.70
CA VAL A 17 -2.81 5.12 -1.27
C VAL A 17 -1.30 5.07 -1.38
N VAL A 18 -0.67 4.01 -0.85
CA VAL A 18 0.78 3.85 -0.99
C VAL A 18 1.12 3.81 -2.48
N ALA A 19 0.50 2.95 -3.27
CA ALA A 19 0.71 2.81 -4.73
C ALA A 19 0.51 4.09 -5.54
N ARG A 20 -0.33 5.02 -5.11
CA ARG A 20 -0.45 6.33 -5.75
C ARG A 20 0.71 7.24 -5.35
N VAL A 21 1.00 7.35 -4.04
CA VAL A 21 1.98 8.30 -3.49
C VAL A 21 3.40 8.09 -4.02
N GLY A 22 3.86 6.87 -4.20
CA GLY A 22 5.21 6.62 -4.75
C GLY A 22 5.32 6.54 -6.28
N GLU A 23 4.29 6.90 -7.05
CA GLU A 23 4.47 7.03 -8.51
C GLU A 23 5.51 8.11 -8.85
N MET A 24 6.05 8.08 -10.06
CA MET A 24 7.11 8.98 -10.53
C MET A 24 6.73 10.47 -10.51
N ASP A 25 5.44 10.77 -10.56
CA ASP A 25 4.90 12.12 -10.46
C ASP A 25 4.75 12.61 -9.00
N LEU A 26 4.97 11.75 -8.02
CA LEU A 26 4.92 12.04 -6.58
C LEU A 26 6.25 11.64 -5.90
N ALA A 27 6.28 10.62 -5.05
CA ALA A 27 7.45 10.25 -4.25
C ALA A 27 8.51 9.42 -5.01
N LYS A 28 8.27 9.06 -6.27
CA LYS A 28 9.30 8.50 -7.17
C LYS A 28 9.91 7.16 -6.71
N TRP A 29 9.10 6.29 -6.10
CA TRP A 29 9.53 5.00 -5.58
C TRP A 29 9.38 3.86 -6.60
N TRP A 30 8.38 3.91 -7.47
CA TRP A 30 8.19 2.95 -8.56
C TRP A 30 8.10 3.60 -9.93
N ASN A 31 8.29 2.78 -10.96
CA ASN A 31 8.46 3.21 -12.35
C ASN A 31 7.15 3.49 -13.10
N THR A 32 5.98 3.42 -12.45
CA THR A 32 4.74 3.94 -13.04
C THR A 32 4.66 5.46 -12.81
N ARG A 33 4.03 6.17 -13.74
CA ARG A 33 3.91 7.63 -13.71
C ARG A 33 2.47 8.03 -13.94
N GLY A 34 1.80 8.50 -12.89
CA GLY A 34 0.44 9.01 -13.01
C GLY A 34 -0.60 7.95 -13.40
N GLN A 35 -0.33 6.65 -13.26
CA GLN A 35 -1.24 5.59 -13.68
C GLN A 35 -2.52 5.57 -12.83
N LEU A 36 -2.42 5.90 -11.54
CA LEU A 36 -3.56 6.08 -10.64
C LEU A 36 -4.04 7.56 -10.59
N SER A 37 -3.55 8.44 -11.48
CA SER A 37 -4.01 9.83 -11.59
C SER A 37 -5.16 9.97 -12.58
N ARG A 38 -5.80 11.16 -12.62
CA ARG A 38 -6.84 11.50 -13.62
C ARG A 38 -6.42 11.20 -15.06
N LEU A 39 -5.16 11.48 -15.42
CA LEU A 39 -4.66 11.22 -16.78
C LEU A 39 -4.55 9.72 -17.04
N GLY A 40 -4.07 8.96 -16.06
CA GLY A 40 -4.05 7.49 -16.10
C GLY A 40 -5.46 6.91 -16.23
N THR A 41 -6.42 7.40 -15.43
CA THR A 41 -7.86 7.07 -15.53
C THR A 41 -8.38 7.29 -16.94
N ALA A 42 -8.16 8.47 -17.51
CA ALA A 42 -8.61 8.79 -18.86
C ALA A 42 -8.00 7.86 -19.93
N ALA A 43 -6.72 7.49 -19.78
CA ALA A 43 -6.03 6.60 -20.70
C ALA A 43 -6.59 5.16 -20.65
N VAL A 44 -6.75 4.59 -19.46
CA VAL A 44 -7.15 3.18 -19.28
C VAL A 44 -8.65 2.98 -19.51
N ARG A 45 -9.48 3.96 -19.14
CA ARG A 45 -10.95 3.88 -19.25
C ARG A 45 -11.44 3.62 -20.68
N ARG A 46 -10.68 4.01 -21.71
CA ARG A 46 -11.02 3.73 -23.12
C ARG A 46 -11.01 2.24 -23.44
N GLY A 47 -10.05 1.49 -22.89
CA GLY A 47 -9.95 0.03 -23.08
C GLY A 47 -10.71 -0.78 -22.03
N PHE A 48 -10.90 -0.21 -20.82
CA PHE A 48 -11.52 -0.89 -19.67
C PHE A 48 -12.61 -0.01 -19.04
N PRO A 49 -13.70 0.31 -19.76
CA PRO A 49 -14.67 1.32 -19.33
C PRO A 49 -15.31 1.02 -17.96
N ARG A 50 -15.47 -0.26 -17.61
CA ARG A 50 -16.09 -0.71 -16.36
C ARG A 50 -15.08 -1.06 -15.25
N THR A 51 -13.83 -1.38 -15.59
CA THR A 51 -12.86 -1.99 -14.66
C THR A 51 -11.54 -1.25 -14.55
N HIS A 52 -11.38 -0.09 -15.22
CA HIS A 52 -10.13 0.66 -15.29
C HIS A 52 -9.47 0.95 -13.93
N TYR A 53 -10.23 1.35 -12.91
CA TYR A 53 -9.68 1.62 -11.57
C TYR A 53 -8.97 0.40 -10.97
N PHE A 54 -9.59 -0.76 -11.05
CA PHE A 54 -9.04 -2.01 -10.53
C PHE A 54 -7.92 -2.55 -11.43
N ALA A 55 -8.03 -2.40 -12.75
CA ALA A 55 -6.96 -2.75 -13.69
C ALA A 55 -5.68 -1.93 -13.42
N GLN A 56 -5.82 -0.63 -13.16
CA GLN A 56 -4.70 0.23 -12.75
C GLN A 56 -4.12 -0.21 -11.42
N ALA A 57 -4.97 -0.45 -10.41
CA ALA A 57 -4.52 -0.91 -9.09
C ALA A 57 -3.63 -2.15 -9.19
N ARG A 58 -4.07 -3.19 -9.91
CA ARG A 58 -3.29 -4.41 -10.16
C ARG A 58 -1.93 -4.12 -10.79
N SER A 59 -1.93 -3.29 -11.83
CA SER A 59 -0.71 -2.92 -12.55
C SER A 59 0.28 -2.22 -11.61
N VAL A 60 -0.16 -1.22 -10.87
CA VAL A 60 0.75 -0.46 -9.98
C VAL A 60 1.19 -1.29 -8.78
N PHE A 61 0.32 -2.15 -8.21
CA PHE A 61 0.72 -3.06 -7.12
C PHE A 61 1.82 -4.02 -7.56
N SER A 62 1.71 -4.57 -8.77
CA SER A 62 2.74 -5.45 -9.34
C SER A 62 4.09 -4.73 -9.45
N VAL A 63 4.10 -3.50 -9.97
CA VAL A 63 5.33 -2.71 -10.08
C VAL A 63 5.87 -2.30 -8.71
N ALA A 64 5.02 -1.87 -7.78
CA ALA A 64 5.43 -1.50 -6.43
C ALA A 64 6.04 -2.68 -5.66
N GLY A 65 5.41 -3.87 -5.74
CA GLY A 65 5.94 -5.10 -5.16
C GLY A 65 7.27 -5.53 -5.77
N PHE A 66 7.40 -5.46 -7.11
CA PHE A 66 8.66 -5.75 -7.80
C PHE A 66 9.77 -4.79 -7.35
N ARG A 67 9.51 -3.48 -7.32
CA ARG A 67 10.47 -2.46 -6.88
C ARG A 67 10.90 -2.63 -5.44
N CYS A 68 9.98 -3.03 -4.55
CA CYS A 68 10.33 -3.32 -3.15
C CYS A 68 11.30 -4.50 -3.06
N ARG A 69 11.04 -5.61 -3.77
CA ARG A 69 11.96 -6.76 -3.79
C ARG A 69 13.32 -6.42 -4.38
N GLU A 70 13.38 -5.61 -5.43
CA GLU A 70 14.66 -5.15 -5.99
C GLU A 70 15.50 -4.33 -5.01
N VAL A 71 14.85 -3.53 -4.15
CA VAL A 71 15.53 -2.68 -3.17
C VAL A 71 15.92 -3.46 -1.92
N PHE A 72 15.03 -4.30 -1.42
CA PHE A 72 15.23 -5.08 -0.19
C PHE A 72 14.26 -6.27 -0.10
N ASP A 73 14.80 -7.50 -0.11
CA ASP A 73 14.04 -8.75 -0.03
C ASP A 73 14.58 -9.67 1.08
N PRO A 74 14.25 -9.41 2.36
CA PRO A 74 14.76 -10.18 3.48
C PRO A 74 13.98 -11.50 3.64
N PRO A 75 14.67 -12.63 3.91
CA PRO A 75 13.98 -13.90 4.13
C PRO A 75 13.11 -13.86 5.40
N LYS A 76 12.07 -14.71 5.42
CA LYS A 76 11.15 -14.89 6.57
C LYS A 76 10.52 -13.58 7.04
N SER A 77 10.16 -12.71 6.10
CA SER A 77 9.57 -11.41 6.38
C SER A 77 8.39 -11.17 5.46
N VAL A 78 7.54 -10.23 5.84
CA VAL A 78 6.42 -9.76 5.03
C VAL A 78 6.57 -8.27 4.75
N THR A 79 6.01 -7.84 3.64
CA THR A 79 5.89 -6.43 3.26
C THR A 79 4.43 -6.13 2.94
N LEU A 80 4.08 -4.85 2.74
CA LEU A 80 2.72 -4.49 2.30
C LEU A 80 2.30 -5.20 0.99
N TRP A 81 3.27 -5.51 0.14
CA TRP A 81 3.07 -6.12 -1.19
C TRP A 81 3.24 -7.65 -1.20
N GLN A 82 3.61 -8.23 -0.06
CA GLN A 82 3.81 -9.66 0.09
C GLN A 82 3.53 -10.04 1.55
N LEU A 83 2.25 -10.31 1.82
CA LEU A 83 1.74 -10.86 3.07
C LEU A 83 1.82 -12.41 3.02
N PRO A 84 1.54 -13.12 4.14
CA PRO A 84 1.47 -14.58 4.12
C PRO A 84 0.45 -15.09 3.09
N ASP A 85 0.74 -16.21 2.43
CA ASP A 85 -0.06 -16.77 1.33
C ASP A 85 -1.56 -16.87 1.67
N THR A 86 -1.89 -17.32 2.88
CA THR A 86 -3.29 -17.41 3.34
C THR A 86 -4.02 -16.06 3.34
N ILE A 87 -3.33 -14.97 3.62
CA ILE A 87 -3.89 -13.61 3.61
C ILE A 87 -4.01 -13.09 2.17
N GLU A 88 -3.01 -13.35 1.32
CA GLU A 88 -3.06 -12.96 -0.08
C GLU A 88 -4.17 -13.72 -0.81
N GLU A 89 -4.32 -15.02 -0.60
CA GLU A 89 -5.43 -15.81 -1.16
C GLU A 89 -6.81 -15.28 -0.74
N GLU A 90 -6.98 -14.94 0.54
CA GLU A 90 -8.23 -14.33 1.02
C GLU A 90 -8.46 -12.94 0.45
N PHE A 91 -7.42 -12.11 0.30
CA PHE A 91 -7.49 -10.79 -0.34
C PHE A 91 -7.88 -10.91 -1.81
N GLU A 92 -7.25 -11.83 -2.54
CA GLU A 92 -7.53 -12.12 -3.95
C GLU A 92 -8.96 -12.62 -4.17
N ALA A 93 -9.47 -13.46 -3.26
CA ALA A 93 -10.85 -13.92 -3.29
C ALA A 93 -11.90 -12.79 -3.12
N ARG A 94 -11.52 -11.61 -2.61
CA ARG A 94 -12.40 -10.43 -2.52
C ARG A 94 -12.48 -9.62 -3.80
N TRP A 95 -11.60 -9.88 -4.77
CA TRP A 95 -11.43 -9.02 -5.94
C TRP A 95 -12.70 -8.88 -6.78
N GLU A 96 -13.37 -10.00 -7.08
CA GLU A 96 -14.64 -10.01 -7.83
C GLU A 96 -15.72 -9.17 -7.15
N ARG A 97 -15.83 -9.26 -5.81
CA ARG A 97 -16.78 -8.45 -5.05
C ARG A 97 -16.50 -6.96 -5.21
N TRP A 98 -15.25 -6.53 -5.19
CA TRP A 98 -14.92 -5.11 -5.39
C TRP A 98 -15.26 -4.64 -6.82
N LEU A 99 -15.09 -5.50 -7.82
CA LEU A 99 -15.53 -5.22 -9.19
C LEU A 99 -17.05 -5.08 -9.29
N ASP A 100 -17.81 -5.99 -8.67
CA ASP A 100 -19.28 -5.92 -8.62
C ASP A 100 -19.78 -4.67 -7.88
N GLN A 101 -19.02 -4.21 -6.88
CA GLN A 101 -19.32 -3.03 -6.07
C GLN A 101 -18.55 -1.79 -6.52
N ALA A 102 -18.04 -1.75 -7.76
CA ALA A 102 -17.15 -0.68 -8.23
C ALA A 102 -17.73 0.73 -8.04
N ASP A 103 -19.05 0.89 -8.16
CA ASP A 103 -19.73 2.17 -7.93
C ASP A 103 -19.53 2.71 -6.51
N GLN A 104 -19.45 1.84 -5.50
CA GLN A 104 -19.21 2.21 -4.11
C GLN A 104 -17.75 2.64 -3.88
N TRP A 105 -16.83 2.17 -4.72
CA TRP A 105 -15.41 2.52 -4.67
C TRP A 105 -15.08 3.80 -5.44
N LYS A 106 -15.96 4.25 -6.36
CA LYS A 106 -15.75 5.46 -7.17
C LYS A 106 -15.39 6.70 -6.37
N PRO A 107 -16.05 7.04 -5.24
CA PRO A 107 -15.67 8.22 -4.45
C PRO A 107 -14.22 8.17 -3.98
N PHE A 108 -13.78 7.01 -3.49
CA PHE A 108 -12.39 6.81 -3.05
C PHE A 108 -11.41 6.98 -4.22
N PHE A 109 -11.69 6.37 -5.39
CA PHE A 109 -10.84 6.52 -6.56
C PHE A 109 -10.79 7.96 -7.09
N ASN A 110 -11.91 8.69 -7.05
CA ASN A 110 -11.96 10.11 -7.45
C ASN A 110 -11.07 10.99 -6.56
N GLU A 111 -11.05 10.71 -5.26
CA GLU A 111 -10.14 11.39 -4.31
C GLU A 111 -8.69 10.98 -4.57
N LEU A 112 -8.41 9.68 -4.70
CA LEU A 112 -7.09 9.13 -4.96
C LEU A 112 -6.45 9.70 -6.24
N GLU A 113 -7.21 9.77 -7.33
CA GLU A 113 -6.70 10.26 -8.62
C GLU A 113 -6.42 11.77 -8.63
N SER A 114 -6.94 12.48 -7.63
CA SER A 114 -6.76 13.92 -7.45
C SER A 114 -5.56 14.29 -6.58
N LEU A 115 -4.93 13.31 -5.93
CA LEU A 115 -3.83 13.53 -5.00
C LEU A 115 -2.64 14.23 -5.64
N LYS A 116 -2.14 15.23 -4.91
CA LYS A 116 -0.89 15.96 -5.19
C LYS A 116 0.06 15.97 -3.99
N GLU A 117 -0.42 15.54 -2.83
CA GLU A 117 0.38 15.44 -1.61
C GLU A 117 1.32 14.23 -1.70
N VAL A 118 2.56 14.42 -1.24
CA VAL A 118 3.63 13.40 -1.24
C VAL A 118 3.93 12.90 0.17
N GLU A 119 3.52 13.63 1.21
CA GLU A 119 3.71 13.23 2.61
C GLU A 119 2.69 12.13 2.97
N LEU A 120 3.18 10.89 3.01
CA LEU A 120 2.34 9.70 3.11
C LEU A 120 1.50 9.67 4.41
N LYS A 121 2.02 10.18 5.54
CA LYS A 121 1.25 10.15 6.80
C LYS A 121 0.01 11.03 6.69
N THR A 122 0.16 12.23 6.13
CA THR A 122 -0.92 13.17 5.86
C THR A 122 -1.96 12.55 4.93
N VAL A 123 -1.53 11.86 3.87
CA VAL A 123 -2.46 11.21 2.93
C VAL A 123 -3.19 10.04 3.59
N LEU A 124 -2.49 9.16 4.33
CA LEU A 124 -3.12 8.04 5.02
C LEU A 124 -4.13 8.51 6.08
N HIS A 125 -3.81 9.59 6.80
CA HIS A 125 -4.72 10.21 7.76
C HIS A 125 -5.93 10.83 7.06
N PHE A 126 -5.73 11.54 5.94
CA PHE A 126 -6.82 12.11 5.12
C PHE A 126 -7.84 11.05 4.69
N PHE A 127 -7.39 9.85 4.30
CA PHE A 127 -8.29 8.73 3.96
C PHE A 127 -8.84 7.96 5.16
N ASN A 128 -8.57 8.40 6.39
CA ASN A 128 -8.93 7.71 7.64
C ASN A 128 -8.41 6.27 7.69
N LEU A 129 -7.21 6.03 7.13
CA LEU A 129 -6.60 4.69 7.10
C LEU A 129 -5.65 4.44 8.27
N ILE A 130 -5.31 5.49 9.02
CA ILE A 130 -4.54 5.47 10.26
C ILE A 130 -5.19 6.43 11.26
N THR A 131 -4.98 6.18 12.55
CA THR A 131 -5.39 7.08 13.63
C THR A 131 -4.24 7.96 14.11
N ASP A 132 -4.52 8.97 14.93
CA ASP A 132 -3.48 9.76 15.62
C ASP A 132 -2.59 8.87 16.51
N GLU A 133 -3.17 7.85 17.15
CA GLU A 133 -2.43 6.86 17.94
C GLU A 133 -1.43 6.08 17.06
N ASP A 134 -1.84 5.68 15.85
CA ASP A 134 -0.92 5.05 14.89
C ASP A 134 0.25 6.01 14.58
N VAL A 135 -0.03 7.30 14.30
CA VAL A 135 1.02 8.29 13.97
C VAL A 135 2.07 8.40 15.07
N GLU A 136 1.63 8.46 16.33
CA GLU A 136 2.54 8.55 17.49
C GLU A 136 3.39 7.29 17.65
N LEU A 137 2.78 6.12 17.62
CA LEU A 137 3.47 4.83 17.76
C LEU A 137 4.52 4.62 16.68
N PHE A 138 4.24 5.07 15.46
CA PHE A 138 5.12 4.88 14.32
C PHE A 138 6.06 6.06 14.07
N SER A 139 6.01 7.10 14.91
CA SER A 139 6.99 8.20 14.92
C SER A 139 8.41 7.72 15.24
N GLN A 140 8.54 6.53 15.83
CA GLN A 140 9.81 5.90 16.20
C GLN A 140 10.42 5.04 15.08
N LEU A 141 9.70 4.77 13.99
CA LEU A 141 10.23 4.01 12.86
C LEU A 141 11.42 4.75 12.22
N ARG A 142 12.48 4.01 11.91
CA ARG A 142 13.70 4.55 11.30
C ARG A 142 14.13 3.66 10.15
N ARG A 143 14.77 4.27 9.15
CA ARG A 143 15.46 3.53 8.08
C ARG A 143 16.59 2.70 8.69
N SER A 144 16.90 1.57 8.07
CA SER A 144 18.12 0.81 8.35
C SER A 144 19.36 1.65 8.05
N ALA A 145 20.54 1.23 8.53
CA ALA A 145 21.80 1.94 8.32
C ALA A 145 22.12 2.18 6.83
N GLU A 146 21.71 1.25 5.96
CA GLU A 146 21.88 1.36 4.50
C GLU A 146 20.80 2.23 3.84
N GLY A 147 19.81 2.70 4.58
CA GLY A 147 18.71 3.53 4.09
C GLY A 147 17.65 2.80 3.25
N ARG A 148 17.82 1.51 2.97
CA ARG A 148 16.97 0.75 2.01
C ARG A 148 15.73 0.08 2.62
N ALA A 149 15.69 -0.03 3.95
CA ALA A 149 14.64 -0.79 4.64
C ALA A 149 14.13 -0.04 5.87
N VAL A 150 12.94 -0.41 6.33
CA VAL A 150 12.33 0.10 7.57
C VAL A 150 11.85 -1.10 8.40
N PRO A 151 12.61 -1.54 9.42
CA PRO A 151 12.18 -2.66 10.26
C PRO A 151 10.98 -2.26 11.12
N ILE A 152 9.89 -3.02 11.03
CA ILE A 152 8.79 -2.95 11.98
C ILE A 152 9.22 -3.69 13.25
N PRO A 153 9.22 -3.06 14.46
CA PRO A 153 9.82 -3.63 15.65
C PRO A 153 9.24 -4.97 16.11
N ALA A 154 7.94 -5.19 15.91
CA ALA A 154 7.24 -6.40 16.33
C ALA A 154 7.08 -7.39 15.16
N PRO A 155 7.04 -8.71 15.43
CA PRO A 155 6.64 -9.70 14.43
C PRO A 155 5.25 -9.41 13.86
N PHE A 156 5.01 -9.83 12.63
CA PHE A 156 3.73 -9.63 11.96
C PHE A 156 2.63 -10.50 12.57
N THR A 157 1.54 -9.86 13.02
CA THR A 157 0.44 -10.53 13.73
C THR A 157 -0.82 -10.76 12.90
N ALA A 158 -0.79 -10.61 11.56
CA ALA A 158 -1.96 -10.76 10.69
C ALA A 158 -3.19 -9.95 11.15
N THR A 159 -2.94 -8.72 11.61
CA THR A 159 -3.94 -7.77 12.08
C THR A 159 -3.96 -6.51 11.23
N ASP A 160 -5.05 -5.75 11.32
CA ASP A 160 -5.18 -4.41 10.76
C ASP A 160 -4.03 -3.47 11.16
N ARG A 161 -3.62 -3.53 12.43
CA ARG A 161 -2.48 -2.76 12.92
C ARG A 161 -1.16 -3.20 12.28
N GLY A 162 -1.00 -4.50 12.03
CA GLY A 162 0.15 -5.05 11.33
C GLY A 162 0.27 -4.50 9.89
N VAL A 163 -0.83 -4.50 9.13
CA VAL A 163 -0.82 -3.97 7.75
C VAL A 163 -0.70 -2.44 7.71
N ALA A 164 -1.30 -1.73 8.67
CA ALA A 164 -1.12 -0.28 8.81
C ALA A 164 0.34 0.09 9.09
N SER A 165 1.04 -0.67 9.96
CA SER A 165 2.48 -0.50 10.20
C SER A 165 3.31 -0.60 8.93
N LEU A 166 3.02 -1.62 8.10
CA LEU A 166 3.73 -1.85 6.84
C LEU A 166 3.48 -0.72 5.83
N ALA A 167 2.26 -0.19 5.77
CA ALA A 167 1.94 0.95 4.92
C ALA A 167 2.61 2.24 5.43
N LEU A 168 2.48 2.55 6.71
CA LEU A 168 3.00 3.78 7.29
C LEU A 168 4.53 3.83 7.32
N GLY A 169 5.20 2.67 7.39
CA GLY A 169 6.66 2.60 7.33
C GLY A 169 7.23 3.21 6.04
N PHE A 170 6.48 3.26 4.94
CA PHE A 170 6.93 3.90 3.70
C PHE A 170 7.11 5.42 3.88
N ALA A 171 6.50 6.03 4.90
CA ALA A 171 6.72 7.43 5.24
C ALA A 171 8.13 7.73 5.77
N CYS A 172 8.93 6.70 6.08
CA CYS A 172 10.35 6.86 6.35
C CYS A 172 11.19 6.92 5.05
N GLY A 173 10.59 6.69 3.89
CA GLY A 173 11.22 6.91 2.59
C GLY A 173 11.25 8.39 2.21
N GLU A 174 12.12 8.75 1.28
CA GLU A 174 12.24 10.11 0.74
C GLU A 174 11.91 10.11 -0.76
N PRO A 175 11.58 11.27 -1.36
CA PRO A 175 11.38 11.34 -2.81
C PRO A 175 12.59 10.80 -3.60
N GLY A 176 12.38 9.73 -4.37
CA GLY A 176 13.42 9.06 -5.15
C GLY A 176 14.31 8.09 -4.36
N ALA A 177 14.11 7.98 -3.05
CA ALA A 177 14.84 7.08 -2.16
C ALA A 177 13.85 6.21 -1.37
N LEU A 178 13.40 5.12 -2.01
CA LEU A 178 12.54 4.12 -1.42
C LEU A 178 13.23 3.44 -0.23
N ALA A 179 12.52 3.34 0.91
CA ALA A 179 12.88 2.50 2.03
C ALA A 179 11.75 1.48 2.29
N VAL A 180 12.03 0.19 2.16
CA VAL A 180 11.03 -0.89 2.17
C VAL A 180 10.67 -1.30 3.60
N PRO A 181 9.42 -1.10 4.04
CA PRO A 181 8.97 -1.56 5.35
C PRO A 181 8.76 -3.06 5.36
N TYR A 182 9.25 -3.72 6.41
CA TYR A 182 9.11 -5.15 6.56
C TYR A 182 8.92 -5.53 8.03
N ALA A 183 8.13 -6.59 8.25
CA ALA A 183 7.96 -7.21 9.55
C ALA A 183 8.42 -8.66 9.47
N ARG A 184 9.05 -9.16 10.53
CA ARG A 184 9.46 -10.56 10.62
C ARG A 184 8.23 -11.43 10.77
N LEU A 185 8.22 -12.59 10.11
CA LEU A 185 7.27 -13.64 10.45
C LEU A 185 7.66 -14.19 11.81
N ASP A 186 6.67 -14.41 12.68
CA ASP A 186 6.91 -15.11 13.94
C ASP A 186 7.26 -16.56 13.59
N THR A 187 8.53 -16.92 13.74
CA THR A 187 8.96 -18.31 13.67
C THR A 187 8.52 -18.96 14.98
N ALA A 188 7.35 -19.60 14.95
CA ALA A 188 7.03 -20.65 15.90
C ALA A 188 8.07 -21.78 15.82
#